data_AF-A0A7S1LX08-F1
#
_entry.id   AF-A0A7S1LX08-F1
#
_cell.length_a   1.000
_cell.length_b   1.000
_cell.length_c   1.000
_cell.angle_alpha   90.00
_cell.angle_beta   90.00
_cell.angle_gamma   90.00
#
_symmetry.space_group_name_H-M   'P 1'
#
loop_
_entity.id
_entity.type
_entity.pdbx_description
1 polymer ?
#
loop_
_entity_poly.entity_id
_entity_poly.type
_entity_poly.pdbx_seq_one_letter_code
_entity_poly.pdbx_strand_id
1 'polypeptide(L)'
;VKTVRESLSVPTVLNGGIESVALANDLSRKVGCGGVMAARELLANPAMFAGYDALPPACFRDFMRLAIAFDTRTDFVKLHVSHMLDRHLAPAERSHIAAQASLSGLLEAVRGTGWLE
;
A
#
# COMPACT_ATOMS: atom_id res chain seq x y z
N VAL A 1 2.56 -9.96 -21.94
CA VAL A 1 1.28 -9.21 -21.88
C VAL A 1 0.85 -8.68 -23.24
N LYS A 2 1.70 -7.96 -23.98
CA LYS A 2 1.36 -7.42 -25.32
C LYS A 2 0.81 -8.47 -26.30
N THR A 3 1.49 -9.60 -26.47
CA THR A 3 1.02 -10.71 -27.31
C THR A 3 -0.37 -11.21 -26.91
N VAL A 4 -0.64 -11.34 -25.61
CA VAL A 4 -1.96 -11.73 -25.09
C VAL A 4 -3.00 -10.67 -25.42
N ARG A 5 -2.68 -9.38 -25.24
CA ARG A 5 -3.57 -8.26 -25.58
C ARG A 5 -3.93 -8.23 -27.06
N GLU A 6 -2.98 -8.51 -27.94
CA GLU A 6 -3.17 -8.54 -29.39
C GLU A 6 -3.98 -9.77 -29.86
N SER A 7 -4.02 -10.84 -29.06
CA SER A 7 -4.73 -12.09 -29.39
C SER A 7 -6.19 -12.12 -28.92
N LEU A 8 -6.65 -11.09 -28.20
CA LEU A 8 -7.97 -11.07 -27.55
C LEU A 8 -8.79 -9.84 -27.98
N SER A 9 -10.10 -10.02 -28.08
CA SER A 9 -11.07 -8.93 -28.32
C SER A 9 -11.58 -8.26 -27.05
N VAL A 10 -11.25 -8.81 -25.88
CA VAL A 10 -11.63 -8.25 -24.57
C VAL A 10 -10.50 -7.39 -23.98
N PRO A 11 -10.80 -6.39 -23.13
CA PRO A 11 -9.79 -5.60 -22.45
C PRO A 11 -8.89 -6.47 -21.57
N THR A 12 -7.57 -6.28 -21.66
CA THR A 12 -6.60 -6.93 -20.75
C THR A 12 -6.11 -5.96 -19.68
N VAL A 13 -5.75 -6.51 -18.52
CA VAL A 13 -5.13 -5.75 -17.42
C VAL A 13 -3.66 -6.12 -17.33
N LEU A 14 -2.79 -5.11 -17.43
CA LEU A 14 -1.35 -5.30 -17.22
C LEU A 14 -1.06 -5.26 -15.72
N ASN A 15 -0.46 -6.33 -15.19
CA ASN A 15 -0.04 -6.44 -13.80
C ASN A 15 1.43 -6.82 -13.70
N GLY A 16 2.12 -6.25 -12.72
CA GLY A 16 3.53 -6.52 -12.43
C GLY A 16 4.45 -5.32 -12.68
N GLY A 17 5.32 -5.02 -11.71
CA GLY A 17 6.34 -3.98 -11.82
C GLY A 17 5.81 -2.54 -11.84
N ILE A 18 4.61 -2.28 -11.32
CA ILE A 18 4.02 -0.94 -11.29
C ILE A 18 4.39 -0.24 -10.00
N GLU A 19 5.31 0.72 -10.09
CA GLU A 19 5.85 1.48 -8.95
C GLU A 19 5.47 2.96 -8.93
N SER A 20 4.87 3.47 -10.02
CA SER A 20 4.34 4.82 -10.08
C SER A 20 3.20 4.93 -11.08
N VAL A 21 2.39 5.97 -10.95
CA VAL A 21 1.34 6.31 -11.93
C VAL A 21 1.95 6.66 -13.29
N ALA A 22 3.11 7.32 -13.29
CA ALA A 22 3.83 7.64 -14.53
C ALA A 22 4.22 6.36 -15.29
N LEU A 23 4.80 5.37 -14.58
CA LEU A 23 5.15 4.08 -15.18
C LEU A 23 3.90 3.31 -15.62
N ALA A 24 2.83 3.32 -14.83
CA ALA A 24 1.56 2.69 -15.19
C ALA A 24 1.02 3.25 -16.52
N ASN A 25 1.00 4.58 -16.67
CA ASN A 25 0.52 5.25 -17.87
C ASN A 25 1.42 4.98 -19.08
N ASP A 26 2.74 4.98 -18.89
CA ASP A 26 3.70 4.66 -19.94
C ASP A 26 3.53 3.22 -20.45
N LEU A 27 3.48 2.25 -19.55
CA LEU A 27 3.28 0.84 -19.89
C LEU A 27 1.91 0.59 -20.52
N SER A 28 0.87 1.25 -20.02
CA SER A 28 -0.47 1.17 -20.61
C SER A 28 -0.47 1.60 -22.08
N ARG A 29 0.16 2.74 -22.40
CA ARG A 29 0.28 3.23 -23.78
C ARG A 29 1.12 2.31 -24.65
N LYS A 30 2.24 1.79 -24.13
CA LYS A 30 3.14 0.89 -24.87
C LYS A 30 2.51 -0.47 -25.19
N VAL A 31 1.72 -1.00 -24.28
CA VAL A 31 1.08 -2.33 -24.42
C VAL A 31 -0.31 -2.24 -25.05
N GLY A 32 -0.98 -1.09 -24.95
CA GLY A 32 -2.36 -0.91 -25.41
C GLY A 32 -3.37 -1.69 -24.56
N CYS A 33 -3.05 -1.97 -23.30
CA CYS A 33 -3.94 -2.69 -22.40
C CYS A 33 -5.14 -1.83 -21.98
N GLY A 34 -6.23 -2.48 -21.58
CA GLY A 34 -7.45 -1.80 -21.13
C GLY A 34 -7.36 -1.27 -19.69
N GLY A 35 -6.40 -1.75 -18.90
CA GLY A 35 -6.15 -1.26 -17.55
C GLY A 35 -4.79 -1.71 -17.02
N VAL A 36 -4.41 -1.16 -15.87
CA VAL A 36 -3.18 -1.50 -15.14
C VAL A 36 -3.55 -1.84 -13.71
N MET A 37 -2.90 -2.86 -13.16
CA MET A 37 -3.06 -3.28 -11.77
C MET A 37 -1.70 -3.25 -11.08
N ALA A 38 -1.64 -2.57 -9.93
CA ALA A 38 -0.50 -2.60 -9.02
C ALA A 38 -0.84 -3.45 -7.78
N ALA A 39 0.19 -3.93 -7.08
CA ALA A 39 0.02 -4.74 -5.88
C ALA A 39 1.06 -4.39 -4.81
N ARG A 40 2.31 -4.86 -4.97
CA ARG A 40 3.36 -4.74 -3.94
C ARG A 40 3.62 -3.31 -3.48
N GLU A 41 3.80 -2.37 -4.41
CA GLU A 41 4.10 -0.98 -4.03
C GLU A 41 2.91 -0.28 -3.33
N LEU A 42 1.67 -0.72 -3.58
CA LEU A 42 0.49 -0.20 -2.88
C LEU A 42 0.41 -0.63 -1.42
N LEU A 43 1.08 -1.73 -1.03
CA LEU A 43 1.19 -2.11 0.38
C LEU A 43 2.03 -1.09 1.16
N ALA A 44 3.05 -0.52 0.54
CA ALA A 44 3.89 0.52 1.13
C ALA A 44 3.24 1.91 1.02
N ASN A 45 2.60 2.22 -0.11
CA ASN A 45 2.00 3.51 -0.36
C ASN A 45 0.67 3.40 -1.14
N PRO A 46 -0.49 3.27 -0.46
CA PRO A 46 -1.79 3.27 -1.11
C PRO A 46 -2.11 4.57 -1.85
N ALA A 47 -1.52 5.69 -1.42
CA ALA A 47 -1.70 7.00 -2.05
C ALA A 47 -0.99 7.11 -3.42
N MET A 48 -0.25 6.09 -3.85
CA MET A 48 0.26 6.01 -5.21
C MET A 48 -0.86 6.21 -6.25
N PHE A 49 -2.07 5.69 -6.01
CA PHE A 49 -3.20 5.92 -6.92
C PHE A 49 -3.60 7.39 -7.06
N ALA A 50 -3.34 8.21 -6.04
CA ALA A 50 -3.57 9.65 -6.06
C ALA A 50 -2.36 10.44 -6.60
N GLY A 51 -1.32 9.74 -7.11
CA GLY A 51 -0.13 10.36 -7.70
C GLY A 51 0.98 10.71 -6.71
N TYR A 52 0.91 10.22 -5.47
CA TYR A 52 1.97 10.44 -4.49
C TYR A 52 3.11 9.43 -4.65
N ASP A 53 4.35 9.91 -4.71
CA ASP A 53 5.54 9.05 -4.80
C ASP A 53 5.93 8.42 -3.46
N ALA A 54 5.50 9.01 -2.33
CA ALA A 54 5.75 8.53 -0.98
C ALA A 54 4.45 8.50 -0.17
N LEU A 55 4.40 7.64 0.85
CA LEU A 55 3.25 7.51 1.75
C LEU A 55 3.00 8.81 2.52
N PRO A 56 1.86 9.50 2.32
CA PRO A 56 1.52 10.66 3.13
C PRO A 56 1.07 10.21 4.55
N PRO A 57 1.48 10.90 5.63
CA PRO A 57 1.00 10.61 6.98
C PRO A 57 -0.53 10.61 7.09
N ALA A 58 -1.20 11.51 6.35
CA ALA A 58 -2.67 11.54 6.30
C ALA A 58 -3.28 10.23 5.77
N CYS A 59 -2.68 9.60 4.75
CA CYS A 59 -3.13 8.32 4.21
C CYS A 59 -3.00 7.20 5.24
N PHE A 60 -1.89 7.20 6.00
CA PHE A 60 -1.70 6.25 7.09
C PHE A 60 -2.71 6.46 8.23
N ARG A 61 -2.95 7.72 8.63
CA ARG A 61 -3.97 8.05 9.64
C ARG A 61 -5.37 7.62 9.20
N ASP A 62 -5.72 7.81 7.93
CA ASP A 62 -6.98 7.33 7.37
C ASP A 62 -7.08 5.81 7.39
N PHE A 63 -6.01 5.10 7.02
CA PHE A 63 -5.96 3.64 7.12
C PHE A 63 -6.25 3.19 8.57
N MET A 64 -5.56 3.75 9.56
CA MET A 64 -5.75 3.38 10.97
C MET A 64 -7.15 3.71 11.46
N ARG A 65 -7.69 4.88 11.09
CA ARG A 65 -9.07 5.27 11.42
C ARG A 65 -10.10 4.29 10.84
N LEU A 66 -9.95 3.91 9.56
CA LEU A 66 -10.84 2.98 8.89
C LEU A 66 -10.73 1.57 9.49
N ALA A 67 -9.50 1.11 9.77
CA ALA A 67 -9.25 -0.18 10.38
C ALA A 67 -9.97 -0.34 11.74
N ILE A 68 -9.93 0.71 12.57
CA ILE A 68 -10.66 0.76 13.85
C ILE A 68 -12.18 0.81 13.60
N ALA A 69 -12.63 1.71 12.73
CA ALA A 69 -14.05 1.93 12.49
C ALA A 69 -14.77 0.69 11.95
N PHE A 70 -14.06 -0.16 11.20
CA PHE A 70 -14.59 -1.41 10.64
C PHE A 70 -14.25 -2.66 11.47
N ASP A 71 -13.72 -2.51 12.68
CA ASP A 71 -13.31 -3.62 13.55
C ASP A 71 -12.42 -4.64 12.81
N THR A 72 -11.45 -4.13 12.04
CA THR A 72 -10.57 -4.96 11.23
C THR A 72 -9.69 -5.80 12.14
N ARG A 73 -9.60 -7.10 11.85
CA ARG A 73 -8.81 -8.07 12.63
C ARG A 73 -7.37 -7.56 12.83
N THR A 74 -6.91 -7.58 14.08
CA THR A 74 -5.65 -6.93 14.50
C THR A 74 -4.42 -7.42 13.72
N ASP A 75 -4.37 -8.70 13.35
CA ASP A 75 -3.28 -9.28 12.58
C ASP A 75 -3.19 -8.69 11.16
N PHE A 76 -4.33 -8.44 10.50
CA PHE A 76 -4.36 -7.74 9.21
C PHE A 76 -3.92 -6.29 9.35
N VAL A 77 -4.40 -5.59 10.38
CA VAL A 77 -3.97 -4.21 10.65
C VAL A 77 -2.45 -4.17 10.87
N LYS A 78 -1.91 -5.07 11.71
CA LYS A 78 -0.48 -5.16 11.97
C LYS A 78 0.35 -5.47 10.73
N LEU A 79 -0.13 -6.37 9.86
CA LEU A 79 0.53 -6.68 8.59
C LEU A 79 0.59 -5.44 7.68
N HIS A 80 -0.52 -4.72 7.54
CA HIS A 80 -0.57 -3.51 6.72
C HIS A 80 0.27 -2.37 7.31
N VAL A 81 0.23 -2.14 8.63
CA VAL A 81 1.11 -1.17 9.30
C VAL A 81 2.58 -1.50 9.04
N SER A 82 2.94 -2.78 9.16
CA SER A 82 4.30 -3.24 8.86
C SER A 82 4.70 -2.89 7.44
N HIS A 83 3.85 -3.18 6.44
CA HIS A 83 4.15 -2.83 5.05
C HIS A 83 4.22 -1.32 4.79
N MET A 84 3.28 -0.55 5.33
CA MET A 84 3.19 0.89 5.10
C MET A 84 4.37 1.63 5.73
N LEU A 85 4.85 1.17 6.90
CA LEU A 85 5.88 1.88 7.67
C LEU A 85 7.28 1.23 7.59
N ASP A 86 7.44 0.09 6.90
CA ASP A 86 8.71 -0.67 6.86
C ASP A 86 9.91 0.20 6.49
N ARG A 87 9.75 1.03 5.45
CA ARG A 87 10.77 1.92 4.90
C ARG A 87 10.95 3.22 5.70
N HIS A 88 10.09 3.49 6.67
CA HIS A 88 10.02 4.75 7.40
C HIS A 88 10.50 4.66 8.85
N LEU A 89 10.53 3.45 9.42
CA LEU A 89 10.85 3.24 10.83
C LEU A 89 12.25 2.67 11.03
N ALA A 90 12.84 2.94 12.19
CA ALA A 90 14.04 2.27 12.65
C ALA A 90 13.76 0.78 12.97
N PRO A 91 14.79 -0.09 12.94
CA PRO A 91 14.63 -1.51 13.28
C PRO A 91 13.99 -1.76 14.66
N ALA A 92 14.30 -0.91 15.65
CA ALA A 92 13.75 -0.99 17.00
C ALA A 92 12.24 -0.72 17.03
N GLU A 93 11.77 0.31 16.30
CA GLU A 93 10.36 0.66 16.19
C GLU A 93 9.57 -0.44 15.47
N ARG A 94 10.12 -0.99 14.36
CA ARG A 94 9.51 -2.13 13.67
C ARG A 94 9.36 -3.34 14.60
N SER A 95 10.39 -3.63 15.39
CA SER A 95 10.36 -4.73 16.36
C SER A 95 9.33 -4.50 17.46
N HIS A 96 9.22 -3.26 17.95
CA HIS A 96 8.24 -2.88 18.96
C HIS A 96 6.80 -3.04 18.45
N ILE A 97 6.53 -2.63 17.20
CA ILE A 97 5.23 -2.81 16.54
C ILE A 97 4.90 -4.30 16.34
N ALA A 98 5.88 -5.10 15.87
CA ALA A 98 5.68 -6.52 15.61
C ALA A 98 5.29 -7.31 16.86
N ALA A 99 5.82 -6.91 18.02
CA ALA A 99 5.56 -7.51 19.33
C ALA A 99 4.14 -7.28 19.85
N GLN A 100 3.37 -6.35 19.29
CA GLN A 100 2.03 -6.04 19.77
C GLN A 100 1.04 -7.16 19.44
N ALA A 101 0.23 -7.53 20.43
CA ALA A 101 -0.77 -8.60 20.35
C ALA A 101 -2.22 -8.07 20.23
N SER A 102 -2.43 -6.79 20.49
CA SER A 102 -3.76 -6.15 20.45
C SER A 102 -3.73 -4.89 19.58
N LEU A 103 -4.91 -4.47 19.10
CA LEU A 103 -5.06 -3.22 18.36
C LEU A 103 -4.71 -2.00 19.22
N SER A 104 -5.04 -2.02 20.51
CA SER A 104 -4.67 -0.95 21.44
C SER A 104 -3.15 -0.84 21.61
N GLY A 105 -2.45 -1.96 21.80
CA GLY A 105 -0.99 -1.98 21.90
C GLY A 105 -0.32 -1.52 20.60
N LEU A 106 -0.87 -1.94 19.45
CA LEU A 106 -0.43 -1.47 18.14
C LEU A 106 -0.59 0.05 17.99
N LEU A 107 -1.73 0.61 18.41
CA LEU A 107 -1.99 2.05 18.35
C LEU A 107 -0.98 2.84 19.17
N GLU A 108 -0.72 2.43 20.41
CA GLU A 108 0.25 3.10 21.28
C GLU A 108 1.68 2.99 20.73
N ALA A 109 2.06 1.81 20.23
CA ALA A 109 3.36 1.61 19.58
C ALA A 109 3.54 2.55 18.37
N VAL A 110 2.50 2.74 17.57
CA VAL A 110 2.52 3.63 16.40
C VAL A 110 2.46 5.11 16.82
N ARG A 111 1.76 5.49 17.89
CA ARG A 111 1.80 6.89 18.39
C ARG A 111 3.22 7.31 18.74
N GLY A 112 4.01 6.40 19.31
CA GLY A 112 5.42 6.64 19.63
C GLY A 112 6.32 6.95 18.42
N THR A 113 5.86 6.74 17.19
CA THR A 113 6.61 7.03 15.95
C THR A 113 6.24 8.39 15.32
N GLY A 114 5.23 9.10 15.85
CA GLY A 114 4.74 10.36 15.31
C GLY A 114 3.84 10.25 14.07
N TRP A 115 3.60 9.04 13.54
CA TRP A 115 2.77 8.84 12.34
C TRP A 115 1.26 9.03 12.55
N LEU A 116 0.83 9.18 13.82
CA LEU A 116 -0.56 9.43 14.19
C LEU A 116 -0.85 10.88 14.61
N GLU A 117 0.15 11.76 14.58
CA GLU A 117 0.01 13.20 14.87
C GLU A 117 -0.52 13.98 13.67
#